data_AF-A0A957PRB2-F1
#
_entry.id   AF-A0A957PRB2-F1
#
_cell.length_a   1.000
_cell.length_b   1.000
_cell.length_c   1.000
_cell.angle_alpha   90.00
_cell.angle_beta   90.00
_cell.angle_gamma   90.00
#
_symmetry.space_group_name_H-M   'P 1'
#
loop_
_entity.id
_entity.type
_entity.pdbx_description
1 polymer ?
#
loop_
_entity_poly.entity_id
_entity_poly.type
_entity_poly.pdbx_seq_one_letter_code
_entity_poly.pdbx_strand_id
1 'polypeptide(L)'
;MSDEYSQSVRDQKINTLRRWFSIGAVAVLAVVLLVYRTVIAAWLVYTFSYIVWSFNLFGRIIPPQGIWVALIILIVYIAVGSFYGKGSDDEKSPMVSDPVKGPVEAMAGWIVERRRGVYFKWQIAHLLGKIYQAHVEKTSGRMNPPSKEVEAFLDAGVNGSYMDFPMPSRFAKSEPTALDIDLEPVLDYLEEEMEIRK
;
A
#
# COMPACT_ATOMS: atom_id res chain seq x y z
N MET A 1 -18.53 -65.18 34.00
CA MET A 1 -19.77 -64.41 33.74
C MET A 1 -20.15 -63.46 34.89
N SER A 2 -19.51 -63.55 36.07
CA SER A 2 -19.76 -62.68 37.23
C SER A 2 -18.98 -61.35 37.23
N ASP A 3 -17.88 -61.25 36.48
CA ASP A 3 -16.98 -60.10 36.59
C ASP A 3 -17.42 -58.87 35.78
N GLU A 4 -18.06 -59.07 34.62
CA GLU A 4 -18.59 -57.99 33.76
C GLU A 4 -19.74 -57.21 34.42
N TYR A 5 -20.55 -57.88 35.24
CA TYR A 5 -21.64 -57.21 35.96
C TYR A 5 -21.10 -56.28 37.07
N SER A 6 -19.96 -56.61 37.67
CA SER A 6 -19.36 -55.78 38.73
C SER A 6 -18.69 -54.52 38.21
N GLN A 7 -18.15 -54.55 36.98
CA GLN A 7 -17.50 -53.40 36.35
C GLN A 7 -18.54 -52.36 35.87
N SER A 8 -19.63 -52.80 35.24
CA SER A 8 -20.67 -51.87 34.74
C SER A 8 -21.35 -51.07 35.85
N VAL A 9 -21.62 -51.67 37.01
CA VAL A 9 -22.20 -50.98 38.18
C VAL A 9 -21.21 -49.98 38.80
N ARG A 10 -19.91 -50.30 38.79
CA ARG A 10 -18.86 -49.41 39.30
C ARG A 10 -18.69 -48.17 38.41
N ASP A 11 -18.69 -48.35 37.10
CA ASP A 11 -18.57 -47.26 36.13
C ASP A 11 -19.82 -46.34 36.14
N GLN A 12 -21.01 -46.91 36.35
CA GLN A 12 -22.24 -46.14 36.50
C GLN A 12 -22.21 -45.27 37.78
N LYS A 13 -21.65 -45.77 38.88
CA LYS A 13 -21.52 -45.03 40.13
C LYS A 13 -20.50 -43.88 40.03
N ILE A 14 -19.40 -44.08 39.31
CA ILE A 14 -18.37 -43.03 39.10
C ILE A 14 -18.93 -41.89 38.22
N ASN A 15 -19.67 -42.23 37.16
CA ASN A 15 -20.24 -41.23 36.26
C ASN A 15 -21.34 -40.39 36.90
N THR A 16 -22.16 -40.99 37.77
CA THR A 16 -23.17 -40.25 38.55
C THR A 16 -22.51 -39.34 39.59
N LEU A 17 -21.49 -39.82 40.31
CA LEU A 17 -20.74 -39.00 41.27
C LEU A 17 -20.06 -37.79 40.59
N ARG A 18 -19.44 -38.00 39.44
CA ARG A 18 -18.81 -36.93 38.64
C ARG A 18 -19.83 -35.88 38.17
N ARG A 19 -21.03 -36.31 37.76
CA ARG A 19 -22.12 -35.39 37.37
C ARG A 19 -22.58 -34.53 38.54
N TRP A 20 -22.79 -35.12 39.72
CA TRP A 20 -23.15 -34.37 40.92
C TRP A 20 -22.06 -33.40 41.36
N PHE A 21 -20.78 -33.79 41.22
CA PHE A 21 -19.66 -32.90 41.49
C PHE A 21 -19.60 -31.71 40.53
N SER A 22 -19.83 -31.94 39.23
CA SER A 22 -19.91 -30.85 38.24
C SER A 22 -21.08 -29.91 38.51
N ILE A 23 -22.26 -30.45 38.86
CA ILE A 23 -23.43 -29.62 39.19
C ILE A 23 -23.15 -28.79 40.45
N GLY A 24 -22.56 -29.40 41.48
CA GLY A 24 -22.15 -28.71 42.70
C GLY A 24 -21.14 -27.60 42.42
N ALA A 25 -20.13 -27.86 41.59
CA ALA A 25 -19.13 -26.88 41.20
C ALA A 25 -19.74 -25.68 40.46
N VAL A 26 -20.67 -25.93 39.52
CA VAL A 26 -21.38 -24.87 38.79
C VAL A 26 -22.27 -24.06 39.72
N ALA A 27 -22.97 -24.70 40.66
CA ALA A 27 -23.80 -24.01 41.64
C ALA A 27 -22.96 -23.11 42.56
N VAL A 28 -21.81 -23.60 43.04
CA VAL A 28 -20.87 -22.80 43.84
C VAL A 28 -20.34 -21.62 43.04
N LEU A 29 -19.94 -21.84 41.77
CA LEU A 29 -19.50 -20.76 40.89
C LEU A 29 -20.57 -19.68 40.70
N ALA A 30 -21.83 -20.09 40.50
CA ALA A 30 -22.96 -19.17 40.36
C ALA A 30 -23.21 -18.34 41.62
N VAL A 31 -23.11 -18.95 42.82
CA VAL A 31 -23.24 -18.25 44.10
C VAL A 31 -22.11 -17.24 44.29
N VAL A 32 -20.86 -17.64 43.99
CA VAL A 32 -19.70 -16.73 44.04
C VAL A 32 -19.92 -15.55 43.10
N LEU A 33 -20.30 -15.79 41.84
CA LEU A 33 -20.58 -14.73 40.87
C LEU A 33 -21.69 -13.78 41.34
N LEU A 34 -22.75 -14.30 41.98
CA LEU A 34 -23.82 -13.48 42.54
C LEU A 34 -23.35 -12.56 43.66
N VAL A 35 -22.48 -13.05 44.54
CA VAL A 35 -21.88 -12.22 45.61
C VAL A 35 -20.92 -11.18 45.03
N TYR A 36 -20.13 -11.56 44.03
CA TYR A 36 -19.19 -10.65 43.36
C TYR A 36 -19.87 -9.62 42.45
N ARG A 37 -21.13 -9.84 42.03
CA ARG A 37 -21.87 -8.89 41.17
C ARG A 37 -21.89 -7.48 41.75
N THR A 38 -22.13 -7.33 43.05
CA THR A 38 -22.19 -6.01 43.70
C THR A 38 -20.81 -5.37 43.78
N VAL A 39 -19.76 -6.15 44.00
CA VAL A 39 -18.37 -5.69 44.03
C VAL A 39 -17.94 -5.19 42.65
N ILE A 40 -18.21 -5.96 41.60
CA ILE A 40 -17.89 -5.60 40.21
C ILE A 40 -18.66 -4.35 39.79
N ALA A 41 -19.96 -4.27 40.12
CA ALA A 41 -20.78 -3.10 39.82
C ALA A 41 -20.25 -1.85 40.55
N ALA A 42 -19.89 -1.96 41.83
CA ALA A 42 -19.30 -0.87 42.58
C ALA A 42 -17.96 -0.43 41.96
N TRP A 43 -17.09 -1.39 41.62
CA TRP A 43 -15.80 -1.11 40.97
C TRP A 43 -15.96 -0.38 39.64
N LEU A 44 -16.90 -0.82 38.80
CA LEU A 44 -17.24 -0.14 37.55
C LEU A 44 -17.72 1.29 37.81
N VAL A 45 -18.66 1.47 38.73
CA VAL A 45 -19.18 2.80 39.08
C VAL A 45 -18.05 3.72 39.57
N TYR A 46 -17.15 3.23 40.43
CA TYR A 46 -15.98 3.99 40.86
C TYR A 46 -15.07 4.36 39.69
N THR A 47 -14.79 3.40 38.79
CA THR A 47 -13.93 3.62 37.63
C THR A 47 -14.51 4.69 36.70
N PHE A 48 -15.79 4.57 36.35
CA PHE A 48 -16.49 5.54 35.52
C PHE A 48 -16.58 6.91 36.18
N SER A 49 -16.88 6.95 37.49
CA SER A 49 -16.92 8.19 38.26
C SER A 49 -15.56 8.89 38.23
N TYR A 50 -14.48 8.13 38.41
CA TYR A 50 -13.12 8.67 38.38
C TYR A 50 -12.73 9.19 37.00
N ILE A 51 -13.12 8.49 35.92
CA ILE A 51 -12.89 8.94 34.55
C ILE A 51 -13.62 10.26 34.28
N VAL A 52 -14.92 10.33 34.58
CA VAL A 52 -15.72 11.54 34.37
C VAL A 52 -15.18 12.71 35.20
N TRP A 53 -14.86 12.46 36.47
CA TRP A 53 -14.25 13.46 37.33
C TRP A 53 -12.90 13.93 36.79
N SER A 54 -12.05 13.02 36.33
CA SER A 54 -10.76 13.35 35.73
C SER A 54 -10.92 14.21 34.48
N PHE A 55 -11.82 13.84 33.56
CA PHE A 55 -12.10 14.65 32.36
C PHE A 55 -12.62 16.05 32.70
N ASN A 56 -13.51 16.17 33.67
CA ASN A 56 -14.00 17.46 34.14
C ASN A 56 -12.86 18.29 34.76
N LEU A 57 -12.01 17.65 35.57
CA LEU A 57 -10.83 18.27 36.16
C LEU A 57 -9.86 18.76 35.07
N PHE A 58 -9.58 17.95 34.05
CA PHE A 58 -8.76 18.35 32.91
C PHE A 58 -9.36 19.54 32.16
N GLY A 59 -10.67 19.57 31.94
CA GLY A 59 -11.35 20.71 31.31
C GLY A 59 -11.30 21.99 32.15
N ARG A 60 -11.13 21.87 33.47
CA ARG A 60 -11.04 23.02 34.38
C ARG A 60 -9.61 23.49 34.63
N ILE A 61 -8.65 22.57 34.66
CA ILE A 61 -7.23 22.84 34.90
C ILE A 61 -6.56 23.34 33.62
N ILE A 62 -6.90 22.76 32.46
CA ILE A 62 -6.36 23.22 31.18
C ILE A 62 -7.10 24.51 30.85
N PRO A 63 -6.47 25.69 30.96
CA PRO A 63 -7.09 26.92 30.50
C PRO A 63 -7.42 26.71 29.01
N PRO A 64 -8.51 27.25 28.46
CA PRO A 64 -8.85 27.08 27.05
C PRO A 64 -7.66 27.31 26.11
N GLN A 65 -6.75 28.18 26.50
CA GLN A 65 -5.47 28.49 25.84
C GLN A 65 -4.56 27.26 25.65
N GLY A 66 -4.51 26.31 26.57
CA GLY A 66 -3.65 25.13 26.47
C GLY A 66 -4.04 24.21 25.31
N ILE A 67 -5.34 24.05 25.05
CA ILE A 67 -5.85 23.30 23.89
C ILE A 67 -5.46 24.01 22.60
N TRP A 68 -5.63 25.34 22.55
CA TRP A 68 -5.23 26.14 21.38
C TRP A 68 -3.72 26.07 21.12
N VAL A 69 -2.90 26.16 22.16
CA VAL A 69 -1.43 26.04 22.02
C VAL A 69 -1.04 24.65 21.52
N ALA A 70 -1.61 23.58 22.07
CA ALA A 70 -1.36 22.22 21.59
C ALA A 70 -1.78 22.03 20.12
N LEU A 71 -2.92 22.61 19.74
CA LEU A 71 -3.45 22.54 18.38
C LEU A 71 -2.57 23.34 17.41
N ILE A 72 -2.10 24.53 17.81
CA ILE A 72 -1.13 25.33 17.03
C ILE A 72 0.18 24.56 16.87
N ILE A 73 0.73 23.97 17.93
CA ILE A 73 1.94 23.15 17.86
C ILE A 73 1.76 21.98 16.90
N LEU A 74 0.60 21.30 16.95
CA LEU A 74 0.28 20.20 16.03
C LEU A 74 0.22 20.67 14.58
N ILE A 75 -0.45 21.79 14.30
CA ILE A 75 -0.51 22.39 12.96
C ILE A 75 0.89 22.76 12.47
N VAL A 76 1.69 23.42 13.31
CA VAL A 76 3.08 23.78 12.98
C VAL A 76 3.91 22.54 12.73
N TYR A 77 3.76 21.49 13.54
CA TYR A 77 4.46 20.22 13.36
C TYR A 77 4.13 19.57 12.01
N ILE A 78 2.83 19.53 11.64
CA ILE A 78 2.40 19.03 10.33
C ILE A 78 2.94 19.91 9.21
N ALA A 79 2.91 21.23 9.36
CA ALA A 79 3.40 22.17 8.36
C ALA A 79 4.92 22.03 8.14
N VAL A 80 5.68 21.93 9.23
CA VAL A 80 7.14 21.70 9.19
C VAL A 80 7.44 20.34 8.58
N GLY A 81 6.73 19.29 8.99
CA GLY A 81 6.87 17.95 8.40
C GLY A 81 6.53 17.94 6.90
N SER A 82 5.52 18.71 6.49
CA SER A 82 5.16 18.88 5.08
C SER A 82 6.22 19.64 4.29
N PHE A 83 6.93 20.58 4.92
CA PHE A 83 8.02 21.33 4.30
C PHE A 83 9.27 20.47 4.10
N TYR A 84 9.65 19.70 5.11
CA TYR A 84 10.83 18.82 5.03
C TYR A 84 10.62 17.58 4.13
N GLY A 85 9.37 17.18 3.88
CA GLY A 85 9.05 16.08 2.95
C GLY A 85 9.22 16.42 1.46
N LYS A 86 9.53 17.67 1.11
CA LYS A 86 9.58 18.18 -0.26
C LYS A 86 10.94 18.81 -0.60
N GLY A 87 12.02 18.13 -0.22
CA GLY A 87 13.36 18.42 -0.73
C GLY A 87 13.59 17.70 -2.07
N SER A 88 13.21 18.35 -3.17
CA SER A 88 13.88 18.29 -4.48
C SER A 88 13.25 19.37 -5.33
N ASP A 89 14.06 20.38 -5.58
CA ASP A 89 13.78 21.59 -6.35
C ASP A 89 13.18 21.28 -7.73
N ASP A 90 12.11 21.99 -8.06
CA ASP A 90 12.05 22.66 -9.35
C ASP A 90 11.30 23.97 -9.13
N GLU A 91 12.07 25.02 -9.24
CA GLU A 91 11.65 26.41 -9.33
C GLU A 91 10.58 26.50 -10.43
N LYS A 92 9.31 26.50 -10.03
CA LYS A 92 8.21 26.82 -10.94
C LYS A 92 8.33 28.30 -11.29
N SER A 93 9.10 28.55 -12.34
CA SER A 93 8.95 29.73 -13.18
C SER A 93 7.45 29.96 -13.42
N PRO A 94 6.96 31.20 -13.25
CA PRO A 94 5.54 31.51 -13.36
C PRO A 94 5.03 30.98 -14.70
N MET A 95 3.95 30.23 -14.59
CA MET A 95 3.21 29.52 -15.62
C MET A 95 2.97 30.40 -16.86
N VAL A 96 3.95 30.45 -17.76
CA VAL A 96 3.75 30.77 -19.16
C VAL A 96 3.08 29.54 -19.72
N SER A 97 1.80 29.67 -20.07
CA SER A 97 1.05 28.60 -20.70
C SER A 97 1.76 28.25 -22.00
N ASP A 98 2.53 27.16 -21.99
CA ASP A 98 3.27 26.71 -23.16
C ASP A 98 2.28 26.47 -24.31
N PRO A 99 2.61 26.88 -25.55
CA PRO A 99 1.80 26.60 -26.72
C PRO A 99 1.59 25.09 -26.85
N VAL A 100 0.46 24.68 -27.43
CA VAL A 100 0.07 23.27 -27.61
C VAL A 100 1.21 22.50 -28.30
N LYS A 101 2.06 21.84 -27.52
CA LYS A 101 3.23 21.12 -28.01
C LYS A 101 2.77 19.97 -28.89
N GLY A 102 3.35 19.86 -30.07
CA GLY A 102 3.08 18.75 -30.98
C GLY A 102 3.52 17.42 -30.37
N PRO A 103 3.02 16.26 -30.85
CA PRO A 103 3.38 14.94 -30.33
C PRO A 103 4.90 14.68 -30.25
N VAL A 104 5.65 15.23 -31.21
CA VAL A 104 7.13 15.11 -31.29
C VAL A 104 7.82 16.00 -30.26
N GLU A 105 7.29 17.20 -30.01
CA GLU A 105 7.85 18.13 -29.01
C GLU A 105 7.55 17.65 -27.58
N ALA A 106 6.38 17.05 -27.37
CA ALA A 106 6.05 16.36 -26.12
C ALA A 106 7.01 15.19 -25.85
N MET A 107 7.37 14.43 -26.89
CA MET A 107 8.35 13.34 -26.78
C MET A 107 9.75 13.85 -26.43
N ALA A 108 10.21 14.96 -27.05
CA ALA A 108 11.47 15.59 -26.69
C ALA A 108 11.49 16.01 -25.21
N GLY A 109 10.36 16.55 -24.71
CA GLY A 109 10.19 16.84 -23.28
C GLY A 109 10.32 15.59 -22.40
N TRP A 110 9.71 14.47 -22.78
CA TRP A 110 9.80 13.22 -22.01
C TRP A 110 11.19 12.60 -22.03
N ILE A 111 11.96 12.75 -23.11
CA ILE A 111 13.34 12.26 -23.22
C ILE A 111 14.24 13.01 -22.23
N VAL A 112 14.10 14.34 -22.12
CA VAL A 112 14.82 15.14 -21.10
C VAL A 112 14.42 14.68 -19.70
N GLU A 113 13.13 14.36 -19.50
CA GLU A 113 12.56 13.96 -18.22
C GLU A 113 12.69 12.46 -17.88
N ARG A 114 13.39 11.68 -18.71
CA ARG A 114 13.50 10.22 -18.57
C ARG A 114 14.05 9.77 -17.20
N ARG A 115 14.83 10.62 -16.54
CA ARG A 115 15.40 10.37 -15.20
C ARG A 115 14.42 10.61 -14.05
N ARG A 116 13.29 11.30 -14.27
CA ARG A 116 12.31 11.62 -13.20
C ARG A 116 11.41 10.46 -12.80
N GLY A 117 11.30 9.38 -13.60
CA GLY A 117 10.57 8.19 -13.16
C GLY A 117 10.21 7.19 -14.24
N VAL A 118 9.73 6.02 -13.80
CA VAL A 118 9.32 4.88 -14.63
C VAL A 118 8.20 5.24 -15.61
N TYR A 119 7.29 6.13 -15.21
CA TYR A 119 6.20 6.62 -16.07
C TYR A 119 6.71 7.24 -17.37
N PHE A 120 7.72 8.11 -17.32
CA PHE A 120 8.28 8.75 -18.52
C PHE A 120 8.99 7.73 -19.42
N LYS A 121 9.71 6.77 -18.82
CA LYS A 121 10.32 5.66 -19.57
C LYS A 121 9.27 4.82 -20.30
N TRP A 122 8.16 4.51 -19.62
CA TRP A 122 7.03 3.80 -20.21
C TRP A 122 6.34 4.61 -21.32
N GLN A 123 6.15 5.92 -21.16
CA GLN A 123 5.54 6.75 -22.21
C GLN A 123 6.38 6.75 -23.50
N ILE A 124 7.70 6.82 -23.37
CA ILE A 124 8.62 6.74 -24.51
C ILE A 124 8.50 5.36 -25.18
N ALA A 125 8.54 4.28 -24.40
CA ALA A 125 8.37 2.92 -24.90
C ALA A 125 7.01 2.71 -25.59
N HIS A 126 5.93 3.25 -25.01
CA HIS A 126 4.59 3.15 -25.56
C HIS A 126 4.45 3.86 -26.90
N LEU A 127 5.05 5.04 -27.03
CA LEU A 127 5.01 5.80 -28.28
C LEU A 127 5.85 5.12 -29.38
N LEU A 128 7.06 4.69 -29.07
CA LEU A 128 7.92 3.96 -30.01
C LEU A 128 7.32 2.59 -30.39
N GLY A 129 6.75 1.87 -29.43
CA GLY A 129 6.04 0.61 -29.66
C GLY A 129 4.82 0.77 -30.57
N LYS A 130 4.06 1.85 -30.43
CA LYS A 130 2.96 2.19 -31.35
C LYS A 130 3.43 2.47 -32.77
N ILE A 131 4.56 3.18 -32.92
CA ILE A 131 5.17 3.42 -34.24
C ILE A 131 5.57 2.09 -34.87
N TYR A 132 6.24 1.23 -34.10
CA TYR A 132 6.62 -0.11 -34.53
C TYR A 132 5.40 -0.93 -34.97
N GLN A 133 4.35 -1.03 -34.16
CA GLN A 133 3.12 -1.75 -34.52
C GLN A 133 2.46 -1.21 -35.79
N ALA A 134 2.31 0.12 -35.90
CA ALA A 134 1.73 0.74 -37.07
C ALA A 134 2.54 0.46 -38.34
N HIS A 135 3.86 0.30 -38.20
CA HIS A 135 4.74 -0.04 -39.30
C HIS A 135 4.73 -1.55 -39.64
N VAL A 136 4.68 -2.43 -38.63
CA VAL A 136 4.50 -3.89 -38.79
C VAL A 136 3.19 -4.20 -39.52
N GLU A 137 2.10 -3.55 -39.13
CA GLU A 137 0.77 -3.72 -39.74
C GLU A 137 0.77 -3.31 -41.21
N LYS A 138 1.37 -2.16 -41.53
CA LYS A 138 1.53 -1.68 -42.92
C LYS A 138 2.43 -2.59 -43.75
N THR A 139 3.41 -3.23 -43.13
CA THR A 139 4.41 -4.06 -43.80
C THR A 139 4.03 -5.55 -43.80
N SER A 140 2.81 -5.90 -43.36
CA SER A 140 2.31 -7.28 -43.27
C SER A 140 3.26 -8.23 -42.55
N GLY A 141 3.95 -7.74 -41.50
CA GLY A 141 4.86 -8.55 -40.69
C GLY A 141 6.24 -8.86 -41.30
N ARG A 142 6.67 -8.18 -42.38
CA ARG A 142 7.96 -8.41 -43.05
C ARG A 142 9.12 -7.57 -42.51
N MET A 143 9.23 -7.41 -41.19
CA MET A 143 10.36 -6.75 -40.53
C MET A 143 11.40 -7.77 -40.08
N ASN A 144 12.66 -7.35 -40.04
CA ASN A 144 13.67 -8.17 -39.39
C ASN A 144 13.40 -8.21 -37.88
N PRO A 145 13.57 -9.36 -37.22
CA PRO A 145 13.33 -9.46 -35.79
C PRO A 145 14.28 -8.50 -35.03
N PRO A 146 13.77 -7.67 -34.10
CA PRO A 146 14.60 -6.80 -33.28
C PRO A 146 15.53 -7.61 -32.36
N SER A 147 16.54 -6.95 -31.80
CA SER A 147 17.36 -7.56 -30.73
C SER A 147 16.48 -7.82 -29.50
N LYS A 148 16.85 -8.81 -28.67
CA LYS A 148 16.03 -9.23 -27.51
C LYS A 148 15.73 -8.09 -26.53
N GLU A 149 16.66 -7.14 -26.40
CA GLU A 149 16.51 -5.99 -25.50
C GLU A 149 15.57 -4.94 -26.09
N VAL A 150 15.66 -4.69 -27.40
CA VAL A 150 14.76 -3.78 -28.12
C VAL A 150 13.35 -4.36 -28.19
N GLU A 151 13.23 -5.67 -28.42
CA GLU A 151 11.96 -6.39 -28.39
C GLU A 151 11.29 -6.25 -27.02
N ALA A 152 12.02 -6.52 -25.93
CA ALA A 152 11.52 -6.38 -24.57
C ALA A 152 11.09 -4.94 -24.24
N PHE A 153 11.81 -3.94 -24.75
CA PHE A 153 11.45 -2.53 -24.56
C PHE A 153 10.17 -2.15 -25.31
N LEU A 154 10.05 -2.53 -26.58
CA LEU A 154 8.86 -2.26 -27.39
C LEU A 154 7.63 -3.01 -26.85
N ASP A 155 7.81 -4.26 -26.45
CA ASP A 155 6.77 -5.09 -25.84
C ASP A 155 6.30 -4.50 -24.50
N ALA A 156 7.23 -4.07 -23.64
CA ALA A 156 6.93 -3.39 -22.39
C ALA A 156 6.10 -2.11 -22.57
N GLY A 157 6.31 -1.38 -23.68
CA GLY A 157 5.55 -0.19 -24.01
C GLY A 157 4.14 -0.47 -24.56
N VAL A 158 3.98 -1.55 -25.32
CA VAL A 158 2.72 -1.90 -25.99
C VAL A 158 1.81 -2.73 -25.10
N ASN A 159 2.36 -3.79 -24.51
CA ASN A 159 1.63 -4.81 -23.77
C ASN A 159 1.75 -4.64 -22.24
N GLY A 160 2.77 -3.91 -21.77
CA GLY A 160 2.99 -3.62 -20.35
C GLY A 160 2.28 -2.35 -19.88
N SER A 161 1.80 -2.36 -18.63
CA SER A 161 1.36 -1.16 -17.92
C SER A 161 2.51 -0.56 -17.13
N TYR A 162 2.55 0.76 -16.96
CA TYR A 162 3.55 1.42 -16.12
C TYR A 162 3.53 0.93 -14.66
N MET A 163 2.41 0.36 -14.20
CA MET A 163 2.24 -0.20 -12.86
C MET A 163 2.92 -1.56 -12.67
N ASP A 164 3.25 -2.25 -13.76
CA ASP A 164 3.87 -3.58 -13.72
C ASP A 164 5.38 -3.50 -13.43
N PHE A 165 5.92 -2.28 -13.40
CA PHE A 165 7.34 -2.02 -13.19
C PHE A 165 7.61 -1.54 -11.76
N PRO A 166 8.69 -2.02 -11.12
CA PRO A 166 9.01 -1.67 -9.75
C PRO A 166 9.30 -0.17 -9.65
N MET A 167 8.56 0.52 -8.77
CA MET A 167 8.84 1.91 -8.46
C MET A 167 10.08 1.99 -7.56
N PRO A 168 11.03 2.90 -7.84
CA PRO A 168 12.18 3.09 -6.96
C PRO A 168 11.69 3.61 -5.60
N SER A 169 11.67 2.72 -4.61
CA SER A 169 11.41 3.09 -3.21
C SER A 169 12.65 3.77 -2.64
N ARG A 170 12.48 4.75 -1.74
CA ARG A 170 13.58 5.48 -1.08
C ARG A 170 14.56 4.57 -0.33
N PHE A 171 14.17 3.31 -0.06
CA PHE A 171 14.94 2.34 0.69
C PHE A 171 15.30 1.05 -0.08
N ALA A 172 14.91 0.93 -1.35
CA ALA A 172 15.20 -0.25 -2.17
C ALA A 172 15.99 0.13 -3.42
N LYS A 173 16.98 -0.69 -3.79
CA LYS A 173 17.66 -0.55 -5.08
C LYS A 173 16.66 -0.92 -6.17
N SER A 174 16.52 -0.06 -7.18
CA SER A 174 15.70 -0.34 -8.36
C SER A 174 16.24 -1.59 -9.04
N GLU A 175 15.37 -2.57 -9.30
CA GLU A 175 15.73 -3.69 -10.16
C GLU A 175 15.83 -3.20 -11.61
N PRO A 176 16.84 -3.66 -12.38
CA PRO A 176 16.98 -3.31 -13.78
C PRO A 176 15.75 -3.79 -14.56
N THR A 177 15.05 -2.85 -15.18
CA THR A 177 13.79 -3.07 -15.88
C THR A 177 14.01 -3.02 -17.39
N ALA A 178 13.17 -3.69 -18.20
CA ALA A 178 13.23 -3.62 -19.66
C ALA A 178 13.17 -2.17 -20.22
N LEU A 179 12.62 -1.24 -19.44
CA LEU A 179 12.53 0.20 -19.75
C LEU A 179 13.85 0.98 -19.54
N ASP A 180 14.87 0.35 -18.96
CA ASP A 180 16.17 0.95 -18.63
C ASP A 180 17.21 0.84 -19.75
N ILE A 181 16.87 0.23 -20.90
CA ILE A 181 17.75 0.18 -22.09
C ILE A 181 18.11 1.59 -22.57
N ASP A 182 19.27 1.80 -23.18
CA ASP A 182 19.53 3.05 -23.90
C ASP A 182 18.56 3.21 -25.08
N LEU A 183 18.16 4.45 -25.40
CA LEU A 183 17.20 4.68 -26.49
C LEU A 183 17.85 4.57 -27.86
N GLU A 184 19.16 4.76 -27.94
CA GLU A 184 19.93 4.77 -29.19
C GLU A 184 19.75 3.45 -29.98
N PRO A 185 19.92 2.24 -29.40
CA PRO A 185 19.68 0.99 -30.13
C PRO A 185 18.23 0.79 -30.60
N VAL A 186 17.25 1.36 -29.89
CA VAL A 186 15.83 1.27 -30.27
C VAL A 186 15.54 2.20 -31.44
N LEU A 187 16.10 3.41 -31.41
CA LEU A 187 15.95 4.40 -32.48
C LEU A 187 16.68 3.95 -33.74
N ASP A 188 17.92 3.46 -33.62
CA ASP A 188 18.72 2.96 -34.75
C ASP A 188 17.99 1.83 -35.48
N TYR A 189 17.41 0.87 -34.74
CA TYR A 189 16.64 -0.22 -35.34
C TYR A 189 15.38 0.29 -36.07
N LEU A 190 14.63 1.21 -35.46
CA LEU A 190 13.44 1.78 -36.08
C LEU A 190 13.79 2.62 -37.30
N GLU A 191 14.88 3.38 -37.25
CA GLU A 191 15.39 4.17 -38.37
C GLU A 191 15.83 3.25 -39.51
N GLU A 192 16.61 2.20 -39.23
CA GLU A 192 17.05 1.23 -40.22
C GLU A 192 15.85 0.57 -40.94
N GLU A 193 14.85 0.07 -40.20
CA GLU A 193 13.65 -0.52 -40.81
C GLU A 193 12.81 0.50 -41.60
N MET A 194 12.80 1.78 -41.20
CA MET A 194 12.09 2.85 -41.91
C MET A 194 12.85 3.40 -43.13
N GLU A 195 14.18 3.44 -43.09
CA GLU A 195 15.03 3.94 -44.18
C GLU A 195 15.26 2.91 -45.27
N ILE A 196 15.39 1.62 -44.92
CA ILE A 196 15.59 0.52 -45.87
C ILE A 196 14.45 0.42 -46.92
N ARG A 197 13.30 1.06 -46.69
CA ARG A 197 12.13 0.99 -47.59
C ARG A 197 11.61 2.33 -48.14
N LYS A 198 12.41 3.41 -48.13
CA LYS A 198 12.16 4.55 -49.04
C LYS A 198 12.49 4.18 -50.48
#